data_AF-A0A109JP00-F1
#
_entry.id   AF-A0A109JP00-F1
#
_cell.length_a   1.000
_cell.length_b   1.000
_cell.length_c   1.000
_cell.angle_alpha   90.00
_cell.angle_beta   90.00
_cell.angle_gamma   90.00
#
_symmetry.space_group_name_H-M   'P 1'
#
loop_
_entity.id
_entity.type
_entity.pdbx_description
1 polymer ?
#
loop_
_entity_poly.entity_id
_entity_poly.type
_entity_poly.pdbx_seq_one_letter_code
_entity_poly.pdbx_strand_id
1 'polypeptide(L)' 'MPAYSIVRVGNEYIVQAGEKSILKIASRRRAVKLVTDAAELLVQQVVSRVEDAPSISCDSDSLPDTSKVP' A
#
# COMPACT_ATOMS: atom_id res chain seq x y z
N MET A 1 0.61 -3.24 2.06
CA MET A 1 -0.73 -2.71 1.71
C MET A 1 -1.77 -3.75 2.11
N PRO A 2 -2.94 -3.35 2.63
CA PRO A 2 -3.99 -4.29 2.96
C PRO A 2 -4.51 -4.96 1.68
N ALA A 3 -4.58 -6.28 1.67
CA ALA A 3 -5.16 -7.02 0.55
C ALA A 3 -6.68 -6.91 0.61
N TYR A 4 -7.29 -6.33 -0.42
CA TYR A 4 -8.74 -6.25 -0.52
C TYR A 4 -9.32 -7.55 -1.06
N SER A 5 -10.43 -8.02 -0.48
CA SER A 5 -11.14 -9.19 -0.95
C SER A 5 -12.66 -8.98 -0.88
N ILE A 6 -13.40 -9.81 -1.64
CA ILE A 6 -14.87 -9.79 -1.63
C ILE A 6 -15.35 -11.18 -1.25
N VAL A 7 -16.13 -11.27 -0.19
CA VAL A 7 -16.76 -12.52 0.25
C VAL A 7 -18.27 -12.39 0.14
N ARG A 8 -18.92 -13.41 -0.43
CA ARG A 8 -20.38 -13.46 -0.48
C ARG A 8 -20.91 -14.10 0.80
N VAL A 9 -21.83 -13.41 1.47
CA VAL A 9 -22.53 -13.89 2.67
C VAL A 9 -24.03 -13.79 2.40
N GLY A 10 -24.68 -14.92 2.17
CA GLY A 10 -26.08 -14.97 1.75
C GLY A 10 -26.31 -14.24 0.41
N ASN A 11 -27.12 -13.18 0.45
CA ASN A 11 -27.44 -12.34 -0.72
C ASN A 11 -26.58 -11.07 -0.80
N GLU A 12 -25.60 -10.92 0.09
CA GLU A 12 -24.77 -9.74 0.18
C GLU A 12 -23.31 -10.05 -0.12
N TYR A 13 -22.57 -9.02 -0.48
CA TYR A 13 -21.14 -9.04 -0.76
C TYR A 13 -20.44 -8.14 0.27
N ILE A 14 -19.50 -8.72 1.01
CA ILE A 14 -18.70 -8.04 2.01
C ILE A 14 -17.31 -7.79 1.44
N VAL A 15 -16.90 -6.53 1.41
CA VAL A 15 -15.54 -6.13 1.10
C VAL A 15 -14.72 -6.19 2.38
N GLN A 16 -13.57 -6.84 2.32
CA GLN A 16 -12.62 -6.97 3.43
C GLN A 16 -11.29 -6.32 3.07
N ALA A 17 -10.61 -5.79 4.08
CA ALA A 17 -9.23 -5.32 4.02
C ALA A 17 -8.39 -6.18 4.97
N GLY A 18 -7.69 -7.17 4.41
CA GLY A 18 -7.11 -8.26 5.19
C GLY A 18 -8.22 -9.06 5.88
N GLU A 19 -8.15 -9.14 7.21
CA GLU A 19 -9.09 -9.91 8.04
C GLU A 19 -10.32 -9.09 8.48
N LYS A 20 -10.33 -7.78 8.19
CA LYS A 20 -11.39 -6.87 8.65
C LYS A 20 -12.46 -6.67 7.57
N SER A 21 -13.72 -6.84 7.94
CA SER A 21 -14.86 -6.46 7.12
C SER A 21 -15.09 -4.96 7.20
N ILE A 22 -15.11 -4.28 6.06
CA ILE A 22 -15.17 -2.80 6.01
C ILE A 22 -16.43 -2.28 5.32
N LEU A 23 -17.07 -3.08 4.46
CA LEU A 23 -18.25 -2.62 3.72
C LEU A 23 -19.14 -3.78 3.28
N LYS A 24 -20.46 -3.60 3.38
CA LYS A 24 -21.47 -4.58 2.96
C LYS A 24 -22.33 -4.02 1.83
N ILE A 25 -22.49 -4.77 0.74
CA ILE A 25 -23.17 -4.33 -0.48
C ILE A 25 -24.00 -5.47 -1.08
N ALA A 26 -25.26 -5.21 -1.44
CA ALA A 26 -26.12 -6.21 -2.09
C ALA A 26 -25.78 -6.50 -3.58
N SER A 27 -24.93 -5.68 -4.20
CA SER A 27 -24.58 -5.78 -5.62
C SER A 27 -23.13 -6.21 -5.85
N ARG A 28 -22.95 -7.35 -6.53
CA ARG A 28 -21.64 -7.87 -6.93
C ARG A 28 -20.83 -6.87 -7.75
N ARG A 29 -21.46 -6.28 -8.78
CA ARG A 29 -20.77 -5.33 -9.69
C ARG A 29 -20.22 -4.13 -8.93
N ARG A 30 -20.98 -3.61 -7.96
CA ARG A 30 -20.54 -2.48 -7.14
C ARG A 30 -19.38 -2.87 -6.21
N ALA A 31 -19.44 -4.05 -5.61
CA ALA A 31 -18.34 -4.55 -4.77
C ALA A 31 -17.04 -4.68 -5.58
N VAL A 32 -17.11 -5.26 -6.78
CA VAL A 32 -15.94 -5.39 -7.68
C VAL A 32 -15.38 -4.03 -8.05
N LYS A 33 -16.25 -3.09 -8.49
CA LYS A 33 -15.81 -1.74 -8.88
C LYS A 33 -15.05 -1.05 -7.75
N LEU A 34 -15.57 -1.09 -6.52
CA LEU A 34 -14.91 -0.43 -5.38
C LEU A 34 -13.54 -1.02 -5.05
N VAL A 35 -13.38 -2.34 -5.14
CA VAL A 35 -12.09 -2.99 -4.92
C VAL A 35 -11.09 -2.61 -6.01
N THR A 36 -11.53 -2.55 -7.27
CA THR A 36 -10.70 -2.09 -8.39
C THR A 36 -10.30 -0.63 -8.23
N ASP A 37 -11.26 0.27 -7.98
CA ASP A 37 -11.00 1.70 -7.79
C ASP A 37 -10.00 1.93 -6.63
N ALA A 38 -10.17 1.22 -5.51
CA ALA A 38 -9.26 1.33 -4.37
C ALA A 38 -7.84 0.80 -4.69
N ALA A 39 -7.73 -0.28 -5.46
CA ALA A 39 -6.44 -0.81 -5.88
C ALA A 39 -5.71 0.18 -6.79
N GLU A 40 -6.42 0.82 -7.74
CA GLU A 40 -5.85 1.84 -8.62
C GLU A 40 -5.35 3.05 -7.85
N LEU A 41 -6.14 3.56 -6.89
CA LEU A 41 -5.73 4.69 -6.04
C LEU A 41 -4.48 4.37 -5.21
N LEU A 42 -4.39 3.15 -4.68
CA LEU A 42 -3.20 2.72 -3.94
C LEU A 42 -1.97 2.60 -4.84
N VAL A 43 -2.13 2.14 -6.08
CA VAL A 43 -1.04 2.09 -7.06
C VAL A 43 -0.58 3.51 -7.40
N GLN A 44 -1.50 4.44 -7.67
CA GLN A 44 -1.18 5.86 -7.92
C GLN A 44 -0.41 6.48 -6.75
N GLN A 45 -0.82 6.21 -5.51
CA GLN A 45 -0.12 6.71 -4.32
C GLN A 45 1.32 6.20 -4.24
N VAL A 46 1.58 4.94 -4.61
CA VAL A 46 2.94 4.39 -4.64
C VAL A 46 3.78 5.07 -5.71
N VAL A 47 3.24 5.28 -6.91
CA VAL A 47 3.94 5.96 -8.01
C VAL A 47 4.32 7.39 -7.60
N SER A 48 3.39 8.18 -7.05
CA SER A 48 3.69 9.53 -6.56
C SER A 48 4.73 9.56 -5.45
N ARG A 49 4.76 8.56 -4.56
CA ARG A 49 5.76 8.49 -3.49
C ARG A 49 7.17 8.12 -3.97
N VAL A 50 7.28 7.39 -5.08
CA VAL A 50 8.59 7.09 -5.71
C VAL A 50 9.15 8.31 -6.41
N GLU A 51 8.31 9.17 -7.01
CA GLU A 51 8.75 10.41 -7.65
C GLU A 51 9.15 11.51 -6.64
N ASP A 52 8.58 11.49 -5.42
CA ASP A 52 8.88 12.46 -4.35
C ASP A 52 9.94 11.96 -3.35
N ALA A 53 10.49 10.76 -3.53
CA ALA A 53 11.61 10.31 -2.71
C ALA A 53 12.85 11.14 -3.07
N PRO A 54 13.47 11.88 -2.13
CA PRO A 54 14.76 12.48 -2.42
C PRO A 54 15.70 11.30 -2.68
N SER A 55 16.28 11.25 -3.88
CA SER A 55 17.43 10.38 -4.15
C SER A 55 18.51 10.76 -3.15
N ILE A 56 18.53 10.11 -1.99
CA ILE A 56 19.69 10.06 -1.14
C ILE A 56 20.72 9.22 -1.90
N SER A 57 21.42 9.88 -2.82
CA SER A 57 22.74 9.46 -3.22
C SER A 57 23.51 9.34 -1.92
N CYS A 58 23.73 8.11 -1.47
CA CYS A 58 24.61 7.83 -0.34
C CYS A 58 25.97 8.39 -0.75
N ASP A 59 26.25 9.61 -0.29
CA ASP A 59 27.54 10.25 -0.48
C ASP A 59 28.58 9.30 0.10
N SER A 60 29.47 8.89 -0.78
CA SER A 60 30.44 7.87 -0.51
C SER A 60 31.37 8.36 0.60
N ASP A 61 31.44 7.57 1.66
CA ASP A 61 32.62 7.30 2.47
C ASP A 61 33.66 8.44 2.52
N SER A 62 33.59 9.29 3.55
CA SER A 62 34.80 9.99 4.00
C SER A 62 34.79 10.38 5.48
N LEU A 63 35.53 9.56 6.25
CA LEU A 63 36.52 9.92 7.30
C LEU A 63 35.99 10.47 8.65
N PRO A 64 36.71 10.30 9.80
CA PRO A 64 38.16 10.14 9.91
C PRO A 64 38.68 8.97 10.78
N ASP A 65 39.90 8.56 10.42
CA ASP A 65 40.79 7.69 11.17
C ASP A 65 40.95 8.18 12.63
N THR A 66 40.59 7.33 13.58
CA THR A 66 40.74 7.58 15.02
C THR A 66 41.81 6.66 15.61
N SER A 67 43.03 6.67 15.06
CA SER A 67 44.16 5.99 15.70
C SER A 67 45.10 6.98 16.37
N LYS A 68 44.79 7.29 17.63
CA LYS A 68 45.73 7.83 18.61
C LYS A 68 46.68 6.70 19.06
N VAL A 69 47.90 7.10 19.46
CA VAL A 69 48.91 6.42 20.33
C VAL A 69 50.23 6.12 19.56
N PRO A 70 51.44 6.32 20.14
CA PRO A 70 51.79 6.43 21.56
C PRO A 70 52.29 7.79 22.07
#